data_AF-A0A6P0X4L6-F1
#
_entry.id   AF-A0A6P0X4L6-F1
#
_cell.length_a   1.000
_cell.length_b   1.000
_cell.length_c   1.000
_cell.angle_alpha   90.00
_cell.angle_beta   90.00
_cell.angle_gamma   90.00
#
_symmetry.space_group_name_H-M   'P 1'
#
loop_
_entity.id
_entity.type
_entity.pdbx_description
1 polymer ?
#
loop_
_entity_poly.entity_id
_entity_poly.type
_entity_poly.pdbx_seq_one_letter_code
_entity_poly.pdbx_strand_id
1 'polypeptide(L)'
;LISLPESAQIAVSTGDLLARIEQWVALKSVPVIQSEKQEILSPQDTQSQLTTTYVSPTNDQEQIVAQIWQDILCRESVGIYDDFFELNGDSLQVVQVVSRIRETLKIAITPDLFMENPTIAGVVRAMENCNLQEELTQNIPKVQEQNQAEISAKVQLLSDEKVNALLDEMLSEQL
;
A
#
# COMPACT_ATOMS: atom_id res chain seq x y z
N LEU A 1 -22.16 -11.68 2.48
CA LEU A 1 -22.48 -10.54 3.37
C LEU A 1 -22.14 -10.95 4.79
N ILE A 2 -20.87 -10.84 5.15
CA ILE A 2 -20.37 -11.24 6.46
C ILE A 2 -20.72 -10.12 7.43
N SER A 3 -21.74 -10.38 8.24
CA SER A 3 -22.12 -9.57 9.39
C SER A 3 -21.00 -9.65 10.42
N LEU A 4 -20.30 -8.55 10.65
CA LEU A 4 -19.51 -8.36 11.87
C LEU A 4 -20.43 -8.58 13.09
N PRO A 5 -20.01 -9.28 14.14
CA PRO A 5 -20.77 -9.31 15.38
C PRO A 5 -20.77 -7.90 16.00
N GLU A 6 -21.88 -7.23 15.80
CA GLU A 6 -22.27 -5.96 16.39
C GLU A 6 -22.30 -6.09 17.92
N SER A 7 -21.18 -5.82 18.63
CA SER A 7 -21.15 -5.36 20.04
C SER A 7 -19.78 -5.45 20.71
N ALA A 8 -18.74 -4.84 20.16
CA ALA A 8 -17.62 -4.43 21.03
C ALA A 8 -18.06 -3.18 21.83
N GLN A 9 -18.57 -3.36 23.05
CA GLN A 9 -18.98 -2.26 23.93
C GLN A 9 -17.89 -1.95 24.96
N ILE A 10 -17.39 -0.70 24.97
CA ILE A 10 -16.44 -0.20 25.95
C ILE A 10 -17.21 0.25 27.20
N ALA A 11 -17.08 -0.49 28.30
CA ALA A 11 -17.66 -0.13 29.58
C ALA A 11 -16.65 0.67 30.43
N VAL A 12 -16.90 1.96 30.62
CA VAL A 12 -16.12 2.80 31.54
C VAL A 12 -16.86 2.87 32.88
N SER A 13 -16.26 2.36 33.94
CA SER A 13 -16.86 2.28 35.29
C SER A 13 -16.09 3.15 36.29
N THR A 14 -16.78 4.03 37.00
CA THR A 14 -16.23 4.84 38.12
C THR A 14 -16.41 4.15 39.48
N GLY A 15 -16.76 2.86 39.50
CA GLY A 15 -16.91 2.03 40.71
C GLY A 15 -16.32 0.63 40.53
N ASP A 16 -16.50 -0.25 41.53
CA ASP A 16 -15.88 -1.58 41.57
C ASP A 16 -16.19 -2.40 40.30
N LEU A 17 -15.14 -2.53 39.49
CA LEU A 17 -15.18 -3.06 38.14
C LEU A 17 -15.44 -4.58 38.16
N LEU A 18 -15.00 -5.28 39.20
CA LEU A 18 -15.13 -6.74 39.31
C LEU A 18 -16.57 -7.17 39.58
N ALA A 19 -17.27 -6.50 40.50
CA ALA A 19 -18.68 -6.79 40.80
C ALA A 19 -19.59 -6.60 39.57
N ARG A 20 -19.23 -5.65 38.68
CA ARG A 20 -19.96 -5.36 37.45
C ARG A 20 -19.68 -6.41 36.36
N ILE A 21 -18.43 -6.88 36.24
CA ILE A 21 -18.06 -7.97 35.32
C ILE A 21 -18.81 -9.26 35.68
N GLU A 22 -18.91 -9.59 36.97
CA GLU A 22 -19.63 -10.80 37.41
C GLU A 22 -21.12 -10.79 37.01
N GLN A 23 -21.75 -9.61 36.98
CA GLN A 23 -23.13 -9.46 36.53
C GLN A 23 -23.31 -9.75 35.02
N TRP A 24 -22.30 -9.47 34.20
CA TRP A 24 -22.27 -9.83 32.77
C TRP A 24 -21.96 -11.32 32.55
N VAL A 25 -21.08 -11.90 33.36
CA VAL A 25 -20.77 -13.34 33.31
C VAL A 25 -21.97 -14.18 33.78
N ALA A 26 -22.83 -13.64 34.65
CA ALA A 26 -24.05 -14.28 35.13
C ALA A 26 -25.20 -14.33 34.11
N LEU A 27 -25.11 -13.65 32.96
CA LEU A 27 -25.99 -13.87 31.80
C LEU A 27 -25.60 -15.17 31.08
N LYS A 28 -25.72 -16.30 31.79
CA LYS A 28 -25.57 -17.65 31.24
C LYS A 28 -26.95 -18.26 31.00
N SER A 29 -27.47 -18.03 29.80
CA SER A 29 -28.07 -19.09 28.98
C SER A 29 -28.56 -18.49 27.66
N VAL A 30 -27.62 -18.29 26.73
CA VAL A 30 -27.99 -18.28 25.31
C VAL A 30 -28.52 -19.71 25.01
N PRO A 31 -29.68 -19.87 24.37
CA PRO A 31 -30.14 -21.20 23.99
C PRO A 31 -29.07 -21.83 23.10
N VAL A 32 -28.58 -23.00 23.50
CA VAL A 32 -27.66 -23.79 22.70
C VAL A 32 -28.38 -24.17 21.41
N ILE A 33 -28.06 -23.49 20.31
CA ILE A 33 -28.35 -24.02 18.99
C ILE A 33 -27.44 -25.24 18.86
N GLN A 34 -28.04 -26.44 18.82
CA GLN A 34 -27.32 -27.68 18.57
C GLN A 34 -26.60 -27.54 17.22
N SER A 35 -25.35 -27.14 17.28
CA SER A 35 -24.45 -27.18 16.15
C SER A 35 -23.93 -28.60 16.12
N GLU A 36 -24.33 -29.37 15.12
CA GLU A 36 -23.83 -30.72 14.90
C GLU A 36 -22.31 -30.70 14.96
N LYS A 37 -21.76 -31.50 15.87
CA LYS A 37 -20.33 -31.71 16.03
C LYS A 37 -19.83 -32.47 14.80
N GLN A 38 -19.57 -31.77 13.71
CA GLN A 38 -18.86 -32.37 12.58
C GLN A 38 -17.43 -32.65 13.05
N GLU A 39 -17.12 -33.94 13.03
CA GLU A 39 -15.82 -34.52 13.36
C GLU A 39 -14.69 -33.70 12.74
N ILE A 40 -13.69 -33.40 13.58
CA ILE A 40 -12.40 -32.87 13.15
C ILE A 40 -11.75 -33.99 12.33
N LEU A 41 -12.05 -34.01 11.03
CA LEU A 41 -11.33 -34.78 10.05
C LEU A 41 -9.91 -34.21 9.97
N SER A 42 -8.96 -35.12 9.77
CA SER A 42 -7.51 -34.96 9.79
C SER A 42 -6.97 -33.66 9.16
N PRO A 43 -5.76 -33.19 9.52
CA PRO A 43 -5.11 -32.05 8.89
C PRO A 43 -4.63 -32.45 7.49
N GLN A 44 -5.57 -32.60 6.57
CA GLN A 44 -5.34 -32.69 5.13
C GLN A 44 -6.39 -31.79 4.49
N ASP A 45 -5.90 -30.79 3.76
CA ASP A 45 -6.65 -29.96 2.80
C ASP A 45 -7.53 -28.82 3.36
N THR A 46 -7.00 -27.96 4.23
CA THR A 46 -7.58 -26.62 4.47
C THR A 46 -7.28 -25.61 3.34
N GLN A 47 -6.58 -26.01 2.27
CA GLN A 47 -6.32 -25.14 1.11
C GLN A 47 -7.55 -24.95 0.19
N SER A 48 -8.63 -25.72 0.37
CA SER A 48 -9.75 -25.79 -0.59
C SER A 48 -11.00 -25.03 -0.15
N GLN A 49 -10.89 -23.73 0.15
CA GLN A 49 -12.07 -22.84 0.27
C GLN A 49 -11.96 -21.54 -0.53
N LEU A 50 -10.91 -21.36 -1.33
CA LEU A 50 -10.80 -20.22 -2.22
C LEU A 50 -11.47 -20.55 -3.56
N THR A 51 -12.39 -19.69 -3.99
CA THR A 51 -13.04 -19.76 -5.31
C THR A 51 -12.07 -19.43 -6.45
N THR A 52 -10.89 -18.91 -6.13
CA THR A 52 -9.85 -18.51 -7.08
C THR A 52 -8.91 -19.68 -7.35
N THR A 53 -8.59 -19.88 -8.64
CA THR A 53 -7.57 -20.87 -9.04
C THR A 53 -6.22 -20.42 -8.50
N TYR A 54 -5.54 -21.29 -7.75
CA TYR A 54 -4.19 -21.03 -7.28
C TYR A 54 -3.26 -20.75 -8.47
N VAL A 55 -2.59 -19.61 -8.45
CA VAL A 55 -1.56 -19.22 -9.42
C VAL A 55 -0.29 -18.88 -8.66
N SER A 56 0.80 -19.57 -9.00
CA SER A 56 2.10 -19.38 -8.34
C SER A 56 2.74 -18.04 -8.74
N PRO A 57 3.49 -17.39 -7.84
CA PRO A 57 4.30 -16.20 -8.15
C PRO A 57 5.23 -16.43 -9.35
N THR A 58 5.17 -15.52 -10.32
CA THR A 58 5.94 -15.59 -11.57
C THR A 58 7.14 -14.67 -11.59
N ASN A 59 7.11 -13.57 -10.83
CA ASN A 59 8.19 -12.59 -10.77
C ASN A 59 8.82 -12.49 -9.36
N ASP A 60 10.03 -11.93 -9.28
CA ASP A 60 10.80 -11.83 -8.03
C ASP A 60 10.07 -11.01 -6.95
N GLN A 61 9.34 -9.95 -7.34
CA GLN A 61 8.58 -9.11 -6.40
C GLN A 61 7.38 -9.88 -5.83
N GLU A 62 6.63 -10.59 -6.68
CA GLU A 62 5.53 -11.47 -6.30
C GLU A 62 6.02 -12.57 -5.35
N GLN A 63 7.20 -13.16 -5.59
CA GLN A 63 7.78 -14.16 -4.70
C GLN A 63 8.08 -13.59 -3.32
N ILE A 64 8.69 -12.41 -3.25
CA ILE A 64 9.01 -11.74 -1.99
C ILE A 64 7.73 -11.36 -1.23
N VAL A 65 6.74 -10.78 -1.93
CA VAL A 65 5.45 -10.43 -1.31
C VAL A 65 4.71 -11.68 -0.85
N ALA A 66 4.71 -12.76 -1.65
CA ALA A 66 4.12 -14.04 -1.28
C ALA A 66 4.76 -14.62 -0.01
N GLN A 67 6.09 -14.55 0.11
CA GLN A 67 6.79 -15.00 1.31
C GLN A 67 6.39 -14.18 2.54
N ILE A 68 6.33 -12.85 2.40
CA ILE A 68 5.90 -11.95 3.48
C ILE A 68 4.48 -12.32 3.95
N TRP A 69 3.58 -12.63 3.01
CA TRP A 69 2.20 -13.01 3.33
C TRP A 69 2.13 -14.38 4.00
N GLN A 70 2.88 -15.37 3.51
CA GLN A 70 2.98 -16.70 4.12
C GLN A 70 3.44 -16.60 5.58
N ASP A 71 4.46 -15.78 5.85
CA ASP A 71 5.01 -15.59 7.18
C ASP A 71 4.02 -14.89 8.14
N ILE A 72 3.22 -13.94 7.65
CA ILE A 72 2.28 -13.16 8.47
C ILE A 72 0.94 -13.86 8.67
N LEU A 73 0.46 -14.58 7.65
CA LEU A 73 -0.79 -15.33 7.68
C LEU A 73 -0.59 -16.78 8.16
N CYS A 74 0.65 -17.19 8.43
CA CYS A 74 1.02 -18.55 8.86
C CYS A 74 0.49 -19.62 7.89
N ARG A 75 0.71 -19.43 6.59
CA ARG A 75 0.24 -20.33 5.51
C ARG A 75 1.39 -20.92 4.72
N GLU A 76 1.23 -22.16 4.27
CA GLU A 76 2.23 -22.86 3.44
C GLU A 76 2.32 -22.29 2.03
N SER A 77 1.20 -21.86 1.45
CA SER A 77 1.15 -21.31 0.11
C SER A 77 0.06 -20.27 -0.04
N VAL A 78 0.35 -19.24 -0.85
CA VAL A 78 -0.56 -18.16 -1.21
C VAL A 78 -0.45 -17.93 -2.72
N GLY A 79 -1.57 -17.92 -3.42
CA GLY A 79 -1.67 -17.61 -4.84
C GLY A 79 -1.64 -16.11 -5.10
N ILE A 80 -1.16 -15.69 -6.28
CA ILE A 80 -1.01 -14.25 -6.57
C ILE A 80 -2.32 -13.48 -6.66
N TYR A 81 -3.42 -14.19 -6.87
CA TYR A 81 -4.79 -13.65 -6.97
C TYR A 81 -5.63 -13.98 -5.73
N ASP A 82 -5.03 -14.55 -4.68
CA ASP A 82 -5.73 -14.78 -3.43
C ASP A 82 -5.93 -13.42 -2.74
N ASP A 83 -7.18 -13.16 -2.32
CA ASP A 83 -7.53 -11.95 -1.60
C ASP A 83 -7.07 -12.06 -0.13
N PHE A 84 -6.28 -11.09 0.33
CA PHE A 84 -5.70 -11.05 1.67
C PHE A 84 -6.74 -11.22 2.79
N PHE A 85 -7.94 -10.65 2.62
CA PHE A 85 -9.00 -10.70 3.61
C PHE A 85 -9.79 -12.01 3.54
N GLU A 86 -9.91 -12.63 2.37
CA GLU A 86 -10.40 -14.01 2.24
C GLU A 86 -9.44 -15.01 2.90
N LEU A 87 -8.15 -14.68 2.99
CA LEU A 87 -7.15 -15.45 3.74
C LEU A 87 -7.17 -15.19 5.26
N ASN A 88 -8.20 -14.54 5.79
CA ASN A 88 -8.34 -14.10 7.18
C ASN A 88 -7.31 -13.03 7.60
N GLY A 89 -6.80 -12.25 6.65
CA GLY A 89 -5.97 -11.08 6.94
C GLY A 89 -6.74 -9.97 7.65
N ASP A 90 -6.07 -9.24 8.54
CA ASP A 90 -6.62 -8.07 9.25
C ASP A 90 -5.82 -6.78 9.00
N SER A 91 -6.33 -5.66 9.51
CA SER A 91 -5.71 -4.34 9.32
C SER A 91 -4.35 -4.19 10.00
N LEU A 92 -4.09 -4.88 11.11
CA LEU A 92 -2.77 -4.88 11.75
C LEU A 92 -1.76 -5.64 10.89
N GLN A 93 -2.17 -6.77 10.32
CA GLN A 93 -1.35 -7.55 9.40
C GLN A 93 -1.06 -6.77 8.11
N VAL A 94 -2.01 -5.98 7.59
CA VAL A 94 -1.74 -5.06 6.47
C VAL A 94 -0.58 -4.11 6.81
N VAL A 95 -0.61 -3.47 7.98
CA VAL A 95 0.46 -2.55 8.42
C VAL A 95 1.81 -3.28 8.53
N GLN A 96 1.81 -4.53 9.01
CA GLN A 96 3.02 -5.35 9.09
C GLN A 96 3.56 -5.72 7.70
N VAL A 97 2.69 -6.11 6.77
CA VAL A 97 3.04 -6.42 5.38
C VAL A 97 3.68 -5.21 4.72
N VAL A 98 3.02 -4.05 4.77
CA VAL A 98 3.51 -2.79 4.20
C VAL A 98 4.88 -2.41 4.77
N SER A 99 5.07 -2.58 6.08
CA SER A 99 6.34 -2.30 6.74
C SER A 99 7.46 -3.23 6.25
N ARG A 100 7.20 -4.53 6.14
CA ARG A 100 8.18 -5.50 5.63
C ARG A 100 8.52 -5.31 4.16
N ILE A 101 7.53 -4.93 3.33
CA ILE A 101 7.74 -4.57 1.93
C ILE A 101 8.70 -3.38 1.84
N ARG A 102 8.47 -2.33 2.64
CA ARG A 102 9.36 -1.17 2.68
C ARG A 102 10.78 -1.53 3.11
N GLU A 103 10.93 -2.43 4.08
CA GLU A 103 12.26 -2.85 4.55
C GLU A 103 13.02 -3.69 3.51
N THR A 104 12.31 -4.60 2.83
CA THR A 104 12.90 -5.60 1.92
C THR A 104 13.12 -5.05 0.52
N LEU A 105 12.11 -4.36 -0.01
CA LEU A 105 12.07 -3.89 -1.40
C LEU A 105 12.35 -2.40 -1.54
N LYS A 106 12.49 -1.67 -0.42
CA LYS A 106 12.73 -0.21 -0.37
C LYS A 106 11.63 0.63 -1.03
N ILE A 107 10.47 0.04 -1.31
CA ILE A 107 9.32 0.71 -1.90
C ILE A 107 8.31 1.02 -0.81
N ALA A 108 7.88 2.28 -0.72
CA ALA A 108 6.85 2.70 0.21
C ALA A 108 5.47 2.61 -0.45
N ILE A 109 4.62 1.72 0.06
CA ILE A 109 3.20 1.65 -0.28
C ILE A 109 2.37 2.10 0.92
N THR A 110 1.22 2.73 0.68
CA THR A 110 0.29 3.08 1.76
C THR A 110 -0.67 1.92 2.05
N PRO A 111 -1.17 1.77 3.29
CA PRO A 111 -2.21 0.80 3.60
C PRO A 111 -3.47 0.99 2.74
N ASP A 112 -3.83 2.24 2.43
CA ASP A 112 -4.97 2.53 1.56
C ASP A 112 -4.80 1.91 0.17
N LEU A 113 -3.61 2.06 -0.44
CA LEU A 113 -3.30 1.50 -1.76
C LEU A 113 -3.26 -0.04 -1.74
N PHE A 114 -2.83 -0.63 -0.62
CA PHE A 114 -2.91 -2.08 -0.43
C PHE A 114 -4.37 -2.56 -0.43
N MET A 115 -5.27 -1.83 0.22
CA MET A 115 -6.68 -2.22 0.36
C MET A 115 -7.48 -2.06 -0.94
N GLU A 116 -7.04 -1.25 -1.90
CA GLU A 116 -7.69 -1.11 -3.20
C GLU A 116 -7.67 -2.40 -4.03
N ASN A 117 -6.54 -3.13 -3.99
CA ASN A 117 -6.36 -4.41 -4.66
C ASN A 117 -5.58 -5.35 -3.75
N PRO A 118 -6.24 -5.98 -2.75
CA PRO A 118 -5.59 -6.77 -1.70
C PRO A 118 -5.20 -8.17 -2.18
N THR A 119 -4.58 -8.25 -3.35
CA THR A 119 -3.98 -9.46 -3.93
C THR A 119 -2.49 -9.20 -4.13
N ILE A 120 -1.66 -10.23 -4.16
CA ILE A 120 -0.21 -10.06 -4.39
C ILE A 120 0.03 -9.35 -5.74
N ALA A 121 -0.68 -9.75 -6.80
CA ALA A 121 -0.58 -9.11 -8.10
C ALA A 121 -1.00 -7.63 -8.07
N GLY A 122 -2.04 -7.31 -7.30
CA GLY A 122 -2.50 -5.93 -7.10
C GLY A 122 -1.48 -5.07 -6.35
N VAL A 123 -0.90 -5.61 -5.28
CA VAL A 123 0.12 -4.93 -4.47
C VAL A 123 1.41 -4.70 -5.26
N VAL A 124 1.85 -5.69 -6.03
CA VAL A 124 3.05 -5.54 -6.89
C VAL A 124 2.81 -4.46 -7.96
N ARG A 125 1.64 -4.42 -8.60
CA ARG A 125 1.29 -3.34 -9.52
C ARG A 125 1.29 -1.96 -8.84
N ALA A 126 0.75 -1.89 -7.61
CA ALA A 126 0.78 -0.66 -6.82
C ALA A 126 2.22 -0.20 -6.52
N MET A 127 3.13 -1.13 -6.21
CA MET A 127 4.54 -0.85 -6.00
C MET A 127 5.23 -0.30 -7.25
N GLU A 128 4.96 -0.87 -8.42
CA GLU A 128 5.47 -0.37 -9.71
C GLU A 128 5.05 1.09 -9.96
N ASN A 129 3.79 1.42 -9.67
CA ASN A 129 3.27 2.78 -9.83
C ASN A 129 3.93 3.78 -8.86
N CYS A 130 4.22 3.38 -7.62
CA CYS A 130 4.93 4.21 -6.65
C CYS A 130 6.38 4.49 -7.07
N ASN A 131 7.08 3.48 -7.61
CA ASN A 131 8.46 3.63 -8.09
C ASN A 131 8.55 4.61 -9.27
N LEU A 132 7.60 4.55 -10.21
CA LEU A 132 7.52 5.49 -11.33
C LEU A 132 7.30 6.94 -10.88
N GLN A 133 6.53 7.16 -9.83
CA GLN A 133 6.28 8.52 -9.30
C GLN A 133 7.53 9.15 -8.67
N GLU A 134 8.38 8.36 -7.99
CA GLU A 134 9.66 8.84 -7.47
C GLU A 134 10.62 9.22 -8.60
N GLU A 135 10.78 8.39 -9.63
CA GLU A 135 11.65 8.69 -10.78
C GLU A 135 11.20 9.91 -11.58
N LEU A 136 9.89 10.10 -11.77
CA LEU A 136 9.36 11.27 -12.48
C LEU A 136 9.50 12.55 -11.65
N THR A 137 9.26 12.49 -10.34
CA THR A 137 9.38 13.65 -9.44
C THR A 137 10.83 14.11 -9.28
N GLN A 138 11.79 13.19 -9.29
CA GLN A 138 13.22 13.52 -9.20
C GLN A 138 13.80 14.14 -10.49
N ASN A 139 13.17 13.92 -11.65
CA ASN A 139 13.63 14.43 -12.94
C ASN A 139 13.02 15.79 -13.34
N ILE A 140 11.87 16.18 -12.78
CA ILE A 140 11.23 17.47 -13.04
C ILE A 140 12.13 18.69 -12.70
N PRO A 141 12.85 18.77 -11.56
CA PRO A 141 13.63 19.97 -11.25
C PRO A 141 14.85 20.15 -12.16
N LYS A 142 15.48 19.06 -12.66
CA LYS A 142 16.68 19.15 -13.51
C LYS A 142 16.40 19.73 -14.89
N VAL A 143 15.25 19.42 -15.48
CA VAL A 143 14.88 19.91 -16.82
C VAL A 143 14.54 21.41 -16.80
N GLN A 144 14.00 21.93 -15.69
CA GLN A 144 13.64 23.35 -15.58
C GLN A 144 14.86 24.27 -15.47
N GLU A 145 15.88 23.89 -14.70
CA GLU A 145 17.08 24.71 -14.50
C GLU A 145 17.94 24.81 -15.78
N GLN A 146 18.03 23.71 -16.55
CA GLN A 146 18.73 23.70 -17.84
C GLN A 146 18.03 24.59 -18.88
N ASN A 147 16.70 24.49 -18.98
CA ASN A 147 15.92 25.34 -19.90
C ASN A 147 16.00 26.82 -19.50
N GLN A 148 15.98 27.13 -18.20
CA GLN A 148 16.01 28.49 -17.70
C GLN A 148 17.39 29.15 -17.89
N ALA A 149 18.48 28.39 -17.71
CA ALA A 149 19.84 28.85 -18.00
C ALA A 149 20.06 29.09 -19.51
N GLU A 150 19.58 28.21 -20.39
CA GLU A 150 19.68 28.40 -21.84
C GLU A 150 18.87 29.60 -22.34
N ILE A 151 17.65 29.79 -21.82
CA ILE A 151 16.80 30.93 -22.18
C ILE A 151 17.45 32.23 -21.67
N SER A 152 17.95 32.26 -20.44
CA SER A 152 18.62 33.44 -19.88
C SER A 152 19.89 33.80 -20.67
N ALA A 153 20.71 32.82 -21.04
CA ALA A 153 21.89 33.04 -21.86
C ALA A 153 21.55 33.60 -23.25
N LYS A 154 20.52 33.06 -23.91
CA LYS A 154 20.05 33.56 -25.22
C LYS A 154 19.46 34.96 -25.16
N VAL A 155 18.69 35.29 -24.11
CA VAL A 155 18.11 36.62 -23.92
C VAL A 155 19.21 37.67 -23.69
N GLN A 156 20.24 37.35 -22.91
CA GLN A 156 21.36 38.25 -22.67
C GLN A 156 22.15 38.54 -23.95
N LEU A 157 22.45 37.49 -24.73
CA LEU A 157 23.26 37.59 -25.96
C LEU A 157 22.54 38.40 -27.05
N LEU A 158 21.21 38.24 -27.18
CA LEU A 158 20.37 39.05 -28.07
C LEU A 158 20.27 40.52 -27.62
N SER A 159 20.29 40.78 -26.30
CA SER A 159 20.26 42.15 -25.79
C SER A 159 21.57 42.88 -26.09
N ASP A 160 22.70 42.20 -25.90
CA ASP A 160 24.03 42.80 -26.12
C ASP A 160 24.30 43.03 -27.61
N GLU A 161 23.90 42.10 -28.49
CA GLU A 161 24.01 42.27 -29.95
C GLU A 161 23.20 43.47 -30.45
N LYS A 162 21.99 43.64 -29.91
CA LYS A 162 21.08 44.71 -30.33
C LYS A 162 21.46 46.08 -29.79
N VAL A 163 22.02 46.13 -28.58
CA VAL A 163 22.62 47.35 -28.01
C VAL A 163 23.85 47.76 -28.80
N ASN A 164 24.72 46.81 -29.17
CA ASN A 164 25.91 47.11 -29.97
C ASN A 164 25.55 47.56 -31.39
N ALA A 165 24.55 46.96 -32.02
CA ALA A 165 24.06 47.40 -33.33
C ALA A 165 23.48 48.83 -33.30
N LEU A 166 22.75 49.19 -32.24
CA LEU A 166 22.25 50.55 -32.05
C LEU A 166 23.37 51.56 -31.78
N LEU A 167 24.41 51.16 -31.04
CA LEU A 167 25.58 52.00 -30.81
C LEU A 167 26.36 52.24 -32.11
N ASP A 168 26.52 51.22 -32.95
CA ASP A 168 27.17 51.36 -34.27
C ASP A 168 26.35 52.25 -35.21
N GLU A 169 25.02 52.12 -35.22
CA GLU A 169 24.12 52.98 -36.01
C GLU A 169 24.22 54.45 -35.56
N MET A 170 24.19 54.71 -34.25
CA MET A 170 24.32 56.06 -33.69
C MET A 170 25.70 56.69 -33.93
N LEU A 171 26.77 55.90 -33.91
CA LEU A 171 28.13 56.38 -34.20
C LEU A 171 28.34 56.64 -35.69
N SER A 172 27.60 55.95 -36.57
CA SER A 172 27.66 56.14 -38.02
C SER A 172 26.92 57.39 -38.52
N GLU A 173 25.89 57.87 -37.80
CA GLU A 173 25.15 59.10 -38.14
C GLU A 173 25.80 60.40 -37.62
N GLN A 174 26.83 60.31 -36.77
CA GLN A 174 27.56 61.46 -36.23
C GLN A 174 28.87 61.81 -36.97
N LEU A 175 29.17 61.15 -38.10
CA LEU A 175 30.31 61.45 -38.98
C LEU A 175 29.87 62.16 -40.27
#